data_AF-A0A238C421-F1
#
_entry.id   AF-A0A238C421-F1
#
_cell.length_a   1.000
_cell.length_b   1.000
_cell.length_c   1.000
_cell.angle_alpha   90.00
_cell.angle_beta   90.00
_cell.angle_gamma   90.00
#
_symmetry.space_group_name_H-M   'P 1'
#
loop_
_entity.id
_entity.type
_entity.pdbx_description
1 polymer ?
#
loop_
_entity_poly.entity_id
_entity_poly.type
_entity_poly.pdbx_seq_one_letter_code
_entity_poly.pdbx_strand_id
1 'polypeptide(L)'
;MDLPQKQGTPRDQTRRRKQVSRHFRMIWIYTSGVNSTVKNIPAGMLSDQFGMAGLLTFLRAIESDPAIVALALGHDLTTLGLNLNSTERNIYATFGGPWADYPCRIQDLEAKAVSFILLTNFIVPEEYLTNASIRDKLPNIKLSKLSEDVLFYLFYNCPGEVYQVAAASELYSRDWRFHKSQRVWLTRSQYGGVKEQTSTYEKGSYNVFDPVQWRKIPRDMTLEYKELEERPKLPQSLQQSGQPQVAQSSSAAASQNVS
;
A
#
# COMPACT_ATOMS: atom_id res chain seq x y z
N MET A 1 2.05 -18.24 70.78
CA MET A 1 1.87 -16.86 71.28
C MET A 1 0.98 -16.16 70.28
N ASP A 2 -0.32 -16.13 70.55
CA ASP A 2 -1.30 -15.36 69.77
C ASP A 2 -1.33 -13.91 70.28
N LEU A 3 -1.11 -12.96 69.37
CA LEU A 3 -1.35 -11.53 69.58
C LEU A 3 -2.69 -11.17 68.92
N PRO A 4 -3.65 -10.53 69.61
CA PRO A 4 -4.92 -10.17 68.99
C PRO A 4 -4.79 -8.85 68.22
N GLN A 5 -5.20 -8.84 66.95
CA GLN A 5 -5.44 -7.62 66.19
C GLN A 5 -6.68 -6.89 66.71
N LYS A 6 -6.49 -5.69 67.28
CA LYS A 6 -7.59 -4.76 67.60
C LYS A 6 -8.19 -4.20 66.31
N GLN A 7 -9.40 -4.64 65.96
CA GLN A 7 -10.22 -3.99 64.93
C GLN A 7 -10.77 -2.65 65.47
N GLY A 8 -10.40 -1.55 64.82
CA GLY A 8 -10.91 -0.21 65.13
C GLY A 8 -12.42 -0.10 64.83
N THR A 9 -13.13 0.65 65.68
CA THR A 9 -14.60 0.72 65.63
C THR A 9 -15.13 1.50 64.41
N PRO A 10 -16.35 1.20 63.91
CA PRO A 10 -16.86 1.71 62.63
C PRO A 10 -17.05 3.24 62.57
N ARG A 11 -17.13 3.90 63.72
CA ARG A 11 -17.30 5.37 63.80
C ARG A 11 -16.04 6.12 63.38
N ASP A 12 -14.84 5.56 63.60
CA ASP A 12 -13.57 6.23 63.29
C ASP A 12 -13.20 6.14 61.79
N GLN A 13 -13.53 5.01 61.14
CA GLN A 13 -13.40 4.88 59.68
C GLN A 13 -14.35 5.81 58.92
N THR A 14 -15.56 6.03 59.44
CA THR A 14 -16.55 6.93 58.84
C THR A 14 -16.11 8.40 58.93
N ARG A 15 -15.44 8.79 60.03
CA ARG A 15 -14.91 10.15 60.22
C ARG A 15 -13.68 10.39 59.33
N ARG A 16 -12.78 9.41 59.19
CA ARG A 16 -11.66 9.47 58.24
C ARG A 16 -12.11 9.50 56.77
N ARG A 17 -13.12 8.70 56.38
CA ARG A 17 -13.71 8.75 55.02
C ARG A 17 -14.33 10.11 54.71
N LYS A 18 -15.05 10.73 55.67
CA LYS A 18 -15.63 12.06 55.48
C LYS A 18 -14.58 13.19 55.46
N GLN A 19 -13.41 13.01 56.08
CA GLN A 19 -12.35 14.02 56.08
C GLN A 19 -11.47 13.95 54.83
N VAL A 20 -11.20 12.75 54.30
CA VAL A 20 -10.49 12.58 53.01
C VAL A 20 -11.36 12.98 51.82
N SER A 21 -12.69 12.83 51.93
CA SER A 21 -13.64 13.26 50.88
C SER A 21 -13.83 14.77 50.77
N ARG A 22 -13.33 15.59 51.72
CA ARG A 22 -13.42 17.06 51.65
C ARG A 22 -12.24 17.72 50.94
N HIS A 23 -11.23 16.96 50.52
CA HIS A 23 -10.00 17.51 49.93
C HIS A 23 -9.78 17.20 48.45
N PHE A 24 -10.62 16.37 47.82
CA PHE A 24 -10.62 16.20 46.37
C PHE A 24 -11.89 16.82 45.77
N ARG A 25 -11.92 18.16 45.69
CA ARG A 25 -12.72 18.82 44.67
C ARG A 25 -12.06 18.46 43.35
N MET A 26 -12.59 17.45 42.67
CA MET A 26 -12.22 17.12 41.30
C MET A 26 -12.70 18.30 40.44
N ILE A 27 -11.81 19.28 40.24
CA ILE A 27 -12.04 20.39 39.33
C ILE A 27 -11.97 19.78 37.93
N TRP A 28 -13.11 19.33 37.43
CA TRP A 28 -13.23 18.94 36.03
C TRP A 28 -13.10 20.21 35.20
N ILE A 29 -12.00 20.34 34.45
CA ILE A 29 -11.88 21.33 33.38
C ILE A 29 -12.77 20.82 32.25
N TYR A 30 -13.75 21.61 31.84
CA TYR A 30 -14.68 21.22 30.78
C TYR A 30 -14.88 22.37 29.80
N THR A 31 -15.09 22.02 28.54
CA THR A 31 -15.47 22.96 27.49
C THR A 31 -16.99 23.06 27.46
N SER A 32 -17.54 24.27 27.41
CA SER A 32 -18.99 24.49 27.33
C SER A 32 -19.38 25.22 26.05
N GLY A 33 -20.24 24.62 25.23
CA GLY A 33 -20.92 25.27 24.11
C GLY A 33 -20.11 25.37 22.80
N VAL A 34 -20.80 25.86 21.76
CA VAL A 34 -20.38 25.97 20.34
C VAL A 34 -19.12 26.84 20.15
N ASN A 35 -18.77 27.66 21.15
CA ASN A 35 -17.67 28.63 21.09
C ASN A 35 -16.38 28.13 21.78
N SER A 36 -16.29 26.84 22.13
CA SER A 36 -15.09 26.17 22.63
C SER A 36 -14.37 26.86 23.81
N THR A 37 -15.10 27.59 24.66
CA THR A 37 -14.49 28.28 25.82
C THR A 37 -14.21 27.28 26.95
N VAL A 38 -12.94 27.13 27.32
CA VAL A 38 -12.48 26.28 28.42
C VAL A 38 -12.85 26.94 29.76
N LYS A 39 -13.64 26.25 30.59
CA LYS A 39 -14.07 26.74 31.91
C LYS A 39 -13.48 25.88 33.02
N ASN A 40 -13.46 26.44 34.24
CA ASN A 40 -12.98 25.79 35.45
C ASN A 40 -11.45 25.58 35.51
N ILE A 41 -10.68 26.55 34.99
CA ILE A 41 -9.21 26.56 35.07
C ILE A 41 -8.78 26.96 36.49
N PRO A 42 -8.03 26.14 37.25
CA PRO A 42 -7.52 26.48 38.57
C PRO A 42 -6.63 27.73 38.55
N ALA A 43 -6.61 28.51 39.64
CA ALA A 43 -5.86 29.77 39.72
C ALA A 43 -4.32 29.62 39.59
N GLY A 44 -3.77 28.41 39.76
CA GLY A 44 -2.35 28.10 39.54
C GLY A 44 -2.04 27.50 38.17
N MET A 45 -3.04 27.38 37.29
CA MET A 45 -2.90 26.77 35.98
C MET A 45 -2.80 27.84 34.89
N LEU A 46 -1.91 27.60 33.92
CA LEU A 46 -1.76 28.45 32.75
C LEU A 46 -3.05 28.47 31.93
N SER A 47 -3.58 29.67 31.72
CA SER A 47 -4.77 29.95 30.89
C SER A 47 -4.41 30.40 29.48
N ASP A 48 -3.12 30.44 29.15
CA ASP A 48 -2.59 30.80 27.85
C ASP A 48 -2.54 29.59 26.89
N GLN A 49 -2.08 29.83 25.67
CA GLN A 49 -1.94 28.82 24.63
C GLN A 49 -0.92 27.70 24.96
N PHE A 50 -0.05 27.92 25.96
CA PHE A 50 0.96 26.95 26.39
C PHE A 50 0.47 26.05 27.55
N GLY A 51 -0.68 26.36 28.14
CA GLY A 51 -1.34 25.56 29.17
C GLY A 51 -2.28 24.48 28.62
N MET A 52 -2.85 23.65 29.51
CA MET A 52 -3.81 22.61 29.13
C MET A 52 -5.11 23.16 28.52
N ALA A 53 -5.47 24.41 28.85
CA ALA A 53 -6.59 25.10 28.21
C ALA A 53 -6.29 25.39 26.73
N GLY A 54 -5.05 25.78 26.41
CA GLY A 54 -4.56 25.90 25.03
C GLY A 54 -4.61 24.57 24.29
N LEU A 55 -4.10 23.49 24.90
CA LEU A 55 -4.13 22.14 24.31
C LEU A 55 -5.57 21.65 24.04
N LEU A 56 -6.50 21.86 24.97
CA LEU A 56 -7.92 21.47 24.79
C LEU A 56 -8.59 22.26 23.68
N THR A 57 -8.29 23.57 23.58
CA THR A 57 -8.78 24.42 22.51
C THR A 57 -8.23 23.96 21.16
N PHE A 58 -6.94 23.60 21.11
CA PHE A 58 -6.27 23.06 19.94
C PHE A 58 -6.87 21.72 19.52
N LEU A 59 -7.08 20.78 20.47
CA LEU A 59 -7.70 19.47 20.21
C LEU A 59 -9.15 19.57 19.69
N ARG A 60 -9.88 20.64 20.01
CA ARG A 60 -11.23 20.88 19.46
C ARG A 60 -11.18 21.54 18.10
N ALA A 61 -10.20 22.41 17.83
CA ALA A 61 -9.98 23.01 16.52
C ALA A 61 -9.60 21.98 15.44
N ILE A 62 -9.09 20.81 15.85
CA ILE A 62 -8.86 19.64 14.99
C ILE A 62 -10.13 19.19 14.26
N GLU A 63 -11.30 19.28 14.89
CA GLU A 63 -12.58 18.89 14.25
C GLU A 63 -12.92 19.83 13.07
N SER A 64 -12.33 21.03 13.03
CA SER A 64 -12.56 22.05 12.01
C SER A 64 -11.48 22.16 10.92
N ASP A 65 -10.23 21.76 11.18
CA ASP A 65 -9.13 21.88 10.21
C ASP A 65 -8.25 20.61 10.12
N PRO A 66 -8.24 19.92 8.97
CA PRO A 66 -7.39 18.74 8.72
C PRO A 66 -5.88 18.98 8.89
N ALA A 67 -5.39 20.21 8.66
CA ALA A 67 -3.96 20.51 8.81
C ALA A 67 -3.51 20.50 10.27
N ILE A 68 -4.40 20.90 11.18
CA ILE A 68 -4.17 20.90 12.63
C ILE A 68 -4.19 19.47 13.19
N VAL A 69 -5.03 18.59 12.63
CA VAL A 69 -5.07 17.15 12.96
C VAL A 69 -3.68 16.53 12.86
N ALA A 70 -2.97 16.80 11.76
CA ALA A 70 -1.67 16.19 11.47
C ALA A 70 -0.57 16.61 12.48
N LEU A 71 -0.61 17.84 12.98
CA LEU A 71 0.36 18.35 13.94
C LEU A 71 0.03 17.97 15.39
N ALA A 72 -1.27 17.85 15.71
CA ALA A 72 -1.76 17.67 17.08
C ALA A 72 -1.96 16.20 17.47
N LEU A 73 -2.64 15.43 16.62
CA LEU A 73 -2.91 14.01 16.82
C LEU A 73 -1.84 13.13 16.16
N GLY A 74 -1.13 13.69 15.18
CA GLY A 74 -0.13 12.97 14.40
C GLY A 74 -0.74 12.22 13.21
N HIS A 75 0.15 11.64 12.41
CA HIS A 75 -0.20 10.72 11.36
C HIS A 75 0.27 9.32 11.74
N ASP A 76 -0.46 8.29 11.34
CA ASP A 76 0.03 6.93 11.49
C ASP A 76 1.22 6.73 10.52
N LEU A 77 2.43 6.70 11.07
CA LEU A 77 3.64 6.56 10.26
C LEU A 77 3.77 5.18 9.63
N THR A 78 3.01 4.18 10.09
CA THR A 78 3.00 2.83 9.50
C THR A 78 2.31 2.80 8.14
N THR A 79 1.45 3.78 7.85
CA THR A 79 0.78 3.90 6.54
C THR A 79 1.65 4.54 5.47
N LEU A 80 2.83 5.06 5.84
CA LEU A 80 3.76 5.73 4.92
C LEU A 80 4.63 4.75 4.11
N GLY A 81 4.29 3.46 4.09
CA GLY A 81 5.00 2.46 3.29
C GLY A 81 6.41 2.12 3.78
N LEU A 82 6.81 2.62 4.96
CA LEU A 82 8.09 2.31 5.59
C LEU A 82 7.93 1.18 6.60
N ASN A 83 8.77 0.15 6.49
CA ASN A 83 8.80 -0.94 7.46
C ASN A 83 9.59 -0.53 8.72
N LEU A 84 8.94 0.21 9.62
CA LEU A 84 9.51 0.66 10.89
C LEU A 84 9.80 -0.48 11.88
N ASN A 85 9.24 -1.67 11.63
CA ASN A 85 9.44 -2.87 12.44
C ASN A 85 10.56 -3.78 11.90
N SER A 86 11.30 -3.35 10.87
CA SER A 86 12.39 -4.13 10.30
C SER A 86 13.51 -4.35 11.33
N THR A 87 14.00 -5.59 11.42
CA THR A 87 15.18 -5.95 12.21
C THR A 87 16.47 -5.38 11.60
N GLU A 88 16.45 -5.10 10.30
CA GLU A 88 17.53 -4.43 9.59
C GLU A 88 17.47 -2.93 9.91
N ARG A 89 18.44 -2.46 10.69
CA ARG A 89 18.48 -1.10 11.26
C ARG A 89 18.63 0.04 10.22
N ASN A 90 18.71 -0.27 8.92
CA ASN A 90 19.06 0.66 7.85
C ASN A 90 17.96 0.75 6.78
N ILE A 91 16.92 1.53 7.03
CA ILE A 91 15.85 1.82 6.05
C ILE A 91 16.30 2.76 4.91
N TYR A 92 17.43 3.45 5.08
CA TYR A 92 17.92 4.42 4.08
C TYR A 92 18.37 3.76 2.76
N ALA A 93 18.78 2.49 2.80
CA ALA A 93 19.31 1.79 1.64
C ALA A 93 18.21 1.55 0.57
N THR A 94 16.98 1.32 1.01
CA THR A 94 15.80 1.14 0.14
C THR A 94 14.87 2.34 0.21
N PHE A 95 15.36 3.51 0.62
CA PHE A 95 14.52 4.71 0.70
C PHE A 95 14.22 5.25 -0.71
N GLY A 96 12.95 5.14 -1.14
CA GLY A 96 12.50 5.55 -2.48
C GLY A 96 12.43 7.07 -2.68
N GLY A 97 12.43 7.84 -1.59
CA GLY A 97 12.36 9.29 -1.57
C GLY A 97 11.19 9.84 -0.74
N PRO A 98 11.09 11.16 -0.55
CA PRO A 98 10.12 11.79 0.34
C PRO A 98 8.64 11.60 -0.06
N TRP A 99 8.38 11.30 -1.34
CA TRP A 99 7.04 11.12 -1.90
C TRP A 99 6.81 9.68 -2.41
N ALA A 100 7.71 8.76 -2.08
CA ALA A 100 7.55 7.37 -2.50
C ALA A 100 6.63 6.66 -1.51
N ASP A 101 5.55 6.06 -2.02
CA ASP A 101 4.62 5.26 -1.22
C ASP A 101 5.19 3.87 -0.86
N TYR A 102 6.29 3.47 -1.50
CA TYR A 102 6.93 2.17 -1.33
C TYR A 102 8.46 2.31 -1.30
N PRO A 103 9.17 1.40 -0.61
CA PRO A 103 10.62 1.35 -0.66
C PRO A 103 11.11 1.11 -2.10
N CYS A 104 12.30 1.62 -2.39
CA CYS A 104 12.99 1.45 -3.66
C CYS A 104 13.19 -0.05 -3.94
N ARG A 105 12.85 -0.48 -5.15
CA ARG A 105 12.99 -1.88 -5.57
C ARG A 105 14.43 -2.15 -5.96
N ILE A 106 14.88 -3.39 -5.86
CA ILE A 106 16.27 -3.77 -6.18
C ILE A 106 16.65 -3.33 -7.61
N GLN A 107 15.74 -3.47 -8.57
CA GLN A 107 15.92 -3.03 -9.96
C GLN A 107 16.02 -1.49 -10.12
N ASP A 108 15.41 -0.71 -9.22
CA ASP A 108 15.42 0.76 -9.24
C ASP A 108 16.67 1.30 -8.52
N LEU A 109 17.22 0.54 -7.58
CA LEU A 109 18.53 0.84 -6.98
C LEU A 109 19.60 0.87 -8.09
N GLU A 110 19.57 -0.05 -9.05
CA GLU A 110 20.57 -0.18 -10.11
C GLU A 110 20.64 1.05 -11.05
N ALA A 111 19.51 1.73 -11.31
CA ALA A 111 19.46 2.84 -12.27
C ALA A 111 19.91 4.20 -11.69
N LYS A 112 19.67 4.48 -10.40
CA LYS A 112 20.18 5.70 -9.73
C LYS A 112 21.61 5.53 -9.19
N ALA A 113 22.05 4.29 -9.06
CA ALA A 113 23.35 3.96 -8.52
C ALA A 113 24.49 4.45 -9.42
N VAL A 114 24.34 4.59 -10.75
CA VAL A 114 25.46 5.01 -11.63
C VAL A 114 26.14 6.34 -11.24
N SER A 115 25.45 7.26 -10.54
CA SER A 115 26.06 8.52 -10.08
C SER A 115 26.34 8.61 -8.58
N PHE A 116 25.85 7.66 -7.76
CA PHE A 116 26.08 7.61 -6.30
C PHE A 116 26.80 6.32 -5.84
N ILE A 117 27.23 5.46 -6.78
CA ILE A 117 27.89 4.14 -6.59
C ILE A 117 29.27 4.21 -5.94
N LEU A 118 29.87 5.39 -5.77
CA LEU A 118 31.18 5.47 -5.12
C LEU A 118 31.16 5.11 -3.62
N LEU A 119 29.99 4.85 -3.01
CA LEU A 119 29.88 4.64 -1.56
C LEU A 119 29.27 3.29 -1.11
N THR A 120 28.78 2.43 -1.99
CA THR A 120 28.22 1.13 -1.57
C THR A 120 28.67 0.00 -2.49
N ASN A 121 29.16 -1.08 -1.88
CA ASN A 121 29.76 -2.31 -2.44
C ASN A 121 28.86 -3.14 -3.40
N PHE A 122 28.17 -2.51 -4.34
CA PHE A 122 27.42 -3.12 -5.43
C PHE A 122 27.86 -2.50 -6.75
N ILE A 123 29.16 -2.61 -7.06
CA ILE A 123 29.69 -2.30 -8.37
C ILE A 123 29.32 -3.49 -9.26
N VAL A 124 28.37 -3.29 -10.18
CA VAL A 124 28.14 -4.25 -11.27
C VAL A 124 29.41 -4.24 -12.12
N PRO A 125 30.12 -5.37 -12.27
CA PRO A 125 31.30 -5.44 -13.12
C PRO A 125 30.97 -5.01 -14.55
N GLU A 126 31.91 -4.34 -15.22
CA GLU A 126 31.70 -3.75 -16.55
C GLU A 126 31.29 -4.80 -17.59
N GLU A 127 31.69 -6.06 -17.39
CA GLU A 127 31.32 -7.20 -18.23
C GLU A 127 29.81 -7.46 -18.27
N TYR A 128 29.05 -7.06 -17.24
CA TYR A 128 27.59 -7.19 -17.21
C TYR A 128 26.87 -6.01 -17.84
N LEU A 129 27.55 -4.89 -18.11
CA LEU A 129 27.00 -3.69 -18.78
C LEU A 129 26.85 -3.88 -20.31
N THR A 130 26.32 -5.04 -20.69
CA THR A 130 26.19 -5.50 -22.07
C THR A 130 25.30 -4.60 -22.93
N ASN A 131 24.39 -3.84 -22.33
CA ASN A 131 23.53 -2.92 -23.09
C ASN A 131 24.35 -2.00 -24.01
N ALA A 132 25.45 -1.43 -23.51
CA ALA A 132 26.29 -0.53 -24.29
C ALA A 132 26.91 -1.17 -25.55
N SER A 133 27.17 -2.48 -25.53
CA SER A 133 27.85 -3.20 -26.60
C SER A 133 26.91 -3.98 -27.54
N ILE A 134 25.74 -4.41 -27.05
CA ILE A 134 24.80 -5.27 -27.80
C ILE A 134 23.39 -4.70 -27.96
N ARG A 135 23.14 -3.44 -27.60
CA ARG A 135 21.82 -2.79 -27.76
C ARG A 135 21.18 -3.03 -29.12
N ASP A 136 21.93 -2.81 -30.19
CA ASP A 136 21.40 -2.90 -31.56
C ASP A 136 21.15 -4.34 -32.03
N LYS A 137 21.71 -5.33 -31.31
CA LYS A 137 21.55 -6.76 -31.59
C LYS A 137 20.46 -7.40 -30.74
N LEU A 138 19.99 -6.72 -29.69
CA LEU A 138 18.97 -7.24 -28.79
C LEU A 138 17.58 -7.16 -29.46
N PRO A 139 16.83 -8.27 -29.50
CA PRO A 139 15.47 -8.23 -30.02
C PRO A 139 14.58 -7.40 -29.09
N ASN A 140 13.67 -6.62 -29.68
CA ASN A 140 12.62 -5.95 -28.91
C ASN A 140 11.87 -6.96 -28.05
N ILE A 141 11.66 -6.62 -26.77
CA ILE A 141 11.00 -7.48 -25.81
C ILE A 141 9.56 -7.74 -26.29
N LYS A 142 9.30 -8.96 -26.75
CA LYS A 142 7.96 -9.43 -27.13
C LYS A 142 7.38 -10.22 -25.97
N LEU A 143 6.41 -9.63 -25.26
CA LEU A 143 5.80 -10.24 -24.08
C LEU A 143 5.18 -11.62 -24.39
N SER A 144 4.66 -11.81 -25.60
CA SER A 144 4.12 -13.09 -26.07
C SER A 144 5.14 -14.23 -26.11
N LYS A 145 6.44 -13.92 -26.21
CA LYS A 145 7.53 -14.91 -26.22
C LYS A 145 8.10 -15.19 -24.82
N LEU A 146 7.74 -14.40 -23.81
CA LEU A 146 8.24 -14.59 -22.46
C LEU A 146 7.62 -15.84 -21.82
N SER A 147 8.37 -16.54 -20.98
CA SER A 147 7.83 -17.64 -20.18
C SER A 147 6.84 -17.10 -19.14
N GLU A 148 5.93 -17.96 -18.67
CA GLU A 148 4.98 -17.57 -17.60
C GLU A 148 5.70 -17.09 -16.34
N ASP A 149 6.87 -17.67 -16.03
CA ASP A 149 7.71 -17.30 -14.90
C ASP A 149 8.13 -15.83 -14.95
N VAL A 150 8.59 -15.37 -16.12
CA VAL A 150 8.96 -13.96 -16.33
C VAL A 150 7.72 -13.06 -16.29
N LEU A 151 6.57 -13.53 -16.76
CA LEU A 151 5.32 -12.77 -16.65
C LEU A 151 4.89 -12.61 -15.18
N PHE A 152 5.02 -13.65 -14.35
CA PHE A 152 4.81 -13.52 -12.90
C PHE A 152 5.80 -12.57 -12.27
N TYR A 153 7.08 -12.64 -12.68
CA TYR A 153 8.11 -11.72 -12.21
C TYR A 153 7.72 -10.26 -12.47
N LEU A 154 7.36 -9.93 -13.72
CA LEU A 154 6.91 -8.59 -14.10
C LEU A 154 5.65 -8.16 -13.34
N PHE A 155 4.69 -9.07 -13.14
CA PHE A 155 3.44 -8.75 -12.47
C PHE A 155 3.63 -8.39 -10.98
N TYR A 156 4.48 -9.13 -10.25
CA TYR A 156 4.69 -8.93 -8.81
C TYR A 156 5.78 -7.89 -8.50
N ASN A 157 6.78 -7.72 -9.37
CA ASN A 157 7.90 -6.79 -9.13
C ASN A 157 7.67 -5.40 -9.73
N CYS A 158 6.72 -5.21 -10.65
CA CYS A 158 6.45 -3.92 -11.27
C CYS A 158 5.04 -3.36 -10.97
N PRO A 159 4.58 -3.25 -9.70
CA PRO A 159 3.25 -2.72 -9.42
C PRO A 159 3.10 -1.27 -9.86
N GLY A 160 1.95 -0.95 -10.46
CA GLY A 160 1.61 0.38 -10.97
C GLY A 160 2.20 0.72 -12.34
N GLU A 161 3.07 -0.15 -12.88
CA GLU A 161 3.69 0.05 -14.18
C GLU A 161 2.87 -0.54 -15.32
N VAL A 162 3.12 0.01 -16.51
CA VAL A 162 2.54 -0.48 -17.77
C VAL A 162 2.86 -1.97 -18.00
N TYR A 163 4.04 -2.43 -17.55
CA TYR A 163 4.47 -3.82 -17.65
C TYR A 163 3.64 -4.80 -16.80
N GLN A 164 3.10 -4.37 -15.65
CA GLN A 164 2.23 -5.23 -14.85
C GLN A 164 0.93 -5.54 -15.59
N VAL A 165 0.30 -4.52 -16.18
CA VAL A 165 -0.94 -4.69 -16.96
C VAL A 165 -0.67 -5.53 -18.22
N ALA A 166 0.50 -5.34 -18.85
CA ALA A 166 0.89 -6.09 -20.02
C ALA A 166 1.14 -7.58 -19.70
N ALA A 167 1.84 -7.88 -18.61
CA ALA A 167 2.04 -9.24 -18.12
C ALA A 167 0.71 -9.91 -17.75
N ALA A 168 -0.19 -9.18 -17.08
CA ALA A 168 -1.52 -9.66 -16.73
C ALA A 168 -2.36 -10.02 -17.97
N SER A 169 -2.30 -9.21 -19.04
CA SER A 169 -2.99 -9.49 -20.30
C SER A 169 -2.46 -10.77 -20.99
N GLU A 170 -1.15 -10.97 -20.99
CA GLU A 170 -0.53 -12.18 -21.54
C GLU A 170 -0.86 -13.42 -20.72
N LEU A 171 -0.80 -13.33 -19.37
CA LEU A 171 -1.24 -14.41 -18.48
C LEU A 171 -2.71 -14.76 -18.73
N TYR A 172 -3.59 -13.76 -18.85
CA TYR A 172 -4.99 -13.97 -19.17
C TYR A 172 -5.20 -14.73 -20.49
N SER A 173 -4.39 -14.41 -21.50
CA SER A 173 -4.41 -15.06 -22.82
C SER A 173 -3.91 -16.50 -22.78
N ARG A 174 -3.20 -16.90 -21.71
CA ARG A 174 -2.70 -18.26 -21.44
C ARG A 174 -3.57 -18.99 -20.40
N ASP A 175 -4.85 -18.64 -20.31
CA ASP A 175 -5.82 -19.25 -19.39
C ASP A 175 -5.48 -19.13 -17.89
N TRP A 176 -4.68 -18.14 -17.52
CA TRP A 176 -4.54 -17.73 -16.13
C TRP A 176 -5.64 -16.73 -15.76
N ARG A 177 -6.15 -16.84 -14.55
CA ARG A 177 -7.13 -15.92 -13.97
C ARG A 177 -6.59 -15.40 -12.65
N PHE A 178 -6.79 -14.11 -12.39
CA PHE A 178 -6.37 -13.51 -11.14
C PHE A 178 -7.55 -13.46 -10.17
N HIS A 179 -7.33 -13.95 -8.96
CA HIS A 179 -8.33 -13.93 -7.90
C HIS A 179 -8.14 -12.67 -7.04
N LYS A 180 -9.11 -11.76 -7.04
CA LYS A 180 -9.03 -10.43 -6.39
C LYS A 180 -8.77 -10.52 -4.88
N SER A 181 -9.55 -11.35 -4.19
CA SER A 181 -9.48 -11.50 -2.73
C SER A 181 -8.19 -12.19 -2.28
N GLN A 182 -7.79 -13.28 -2.94
CA GLN A 182 -6.58 -14.03 -2.60
C GLN A 182 -5.29 -13.44 -3.18
N ARG A 183 -5.40 -12.53 -4.15
CA ARG A 183 -4.30 -11.87 -4.87
C ARG A 183 -3.31 -12.84 -5.51
N VAL A 184 -3.82 -13.93 -6.08
CA VAL A 184 -3.03 -14.97 -6.73
C VAL A 184 -3.53 -15.26 -8.14
N TRP A 185 -2.60 -15.70 -8.99
CA TRP A 185 -2.91 -16.24 -10.31
C TRP A 185 -3.17 -17.73 -10.22
N LEU A 186 -4.22 -18.19 -10.90
CA LEU A 186 -4.60 -19.59 -10.96
C LEU A 186 -4.98 -20.01 -12.38
N THR A 187 -4.82 -21.28 -12.67
CA THR A 187 -5.31 -21.90 -13.90
C THR A 187 -5.89 -23.29 -13.58
N ARG A 188 -6.77 -23.80 -14.44
CA ARG A 188 -7.39 -25.11 -14.23
C ARG A 188 -6.33 -26.21 -14.29
N SER A 189 -6.42 -27.19 -13.38
CA SER A 189 -5.52 -28.34 -13.43
C SER A 189 -5.86 -29.24 -14.62
N GLN A 190 -4.84 -29.61 -15.38
CA GLN A 190 -4.94 -30.53 -16.52
C GLN A 190 -5.35 -31.96 -16.12
N TYR A 191 -5.13 -32.36 -14.85
CA TYR A 191 -5.36 -33.73 -14.38
C TYR A 191 -6.57 -33.89 -13.45
N GLY A 192 -7.24 -32.79 -13.07
CA GLY A 192 -8.25 -32.81 -12.02
C GLY A 192 -9.27 -31.69 -12.16
N GLY A 193 -9.88 -31.61 -13.35
CA GLY A 193 -10.74 -30.50 -13.80
C GLY A 193 -11.90 -30.11 -12.88
N VAL A 194 -12.80 -29.28 -13.41
CA VAL A 194 -13.93 -28.74 -12.64
C VAL A 194 -14.84 -29.88 -12.19
N LYS A 195 -14.95 -30.07 -10.86
CA LYS A 195 -15.81 -31.09 -10.22
C LYS A 195 -17.27 -30.65 -10.21
N GLU A 196 -17.51 -29.35 -10.12
CA GLU A 196 -18.84 -28.75 -10.09
C GLU A 196 -18.79 -27.38 -10.75
N GLN A 197 -19.65 -27.13 -11.73
CA GLN A 197 -19.72 -25.85 -12.43
C GLN A 197 -21.16 -25.35 -12.44
N THR A 198 -21.37 -24.20 -11.79
CA THR A 198 -22.64 -23.49 -11.75
C THR A 198 -22.49 -22.17 -12.52
N SER A 199 -23.57 -21.43 -12.74
CA SER A 199 -23.51 -20.09 -13.36
C SER A 199 -22.76 -19.05 -12.51
N THR A 200 -22.60 -19.29 -11.21
CA THR A 200 -22.03 -18.32 -10.24
C THR A 200 -20.67 -18.72 -9.68
N TYR A 201 -20.37 -20.03 -9.61
CA TYR A 201 -19.12 -20.54 -9.08
C TYR A 201 -18.71 -21.84 -9.76
N GLU A 202 -17.43 -22.17 -9.65
CA GLU A 202 -16.87 -23.46 -10.00
C GLU A 202 -16.01 -24.03 -8.88
N LYS A 203 -16.09 -25.34 -8.66
CA LYS A 203 -15.29 -26.05 -7.68
C LYS A 203 -14.46 -27.11 -8.39
N GLY A 204 -13.17 -27.13 -8.14
CA GLY A 204 -12.25 -28.02 -8.86
C GLY A 204 -10.84 -27.96 -8.32
N SER A 205 -9.92 -28.64 -9.01
CA SER A 205 -8.50 -28.54 -8.75
C SER A 205 -7.85 -27.53 -9.68
N TYR A 206 -7.11 -26.57 -9.11
CA TYR A 206 -6.44 -25.50 -9.82
C TYR A 206 -4.96 -25.49 -9.49
N ASN A 207 -4.14 -25.08 -10.45
CA ASN A 207 -2.74 -24.75 -10.20
C ASN A 207 -2.67 -23.27 -9.84
N VAL A 208 -2.29 -22.98 -8.60
CA VAL A 208 -2.12 -21.62 -8.08
C VAL A 208 -0.64 -21.29 -8.07
N PHE A 209 -0.26 -20.12 -8.59
CA PHE A 209 1.11 -19.64 -8.49
C PHE A 209 1.33 -18.94 -7.14
N ASP A 210 2.25 -19.48 -6.34
CA ASP A 210 2.66 -18.91 -5.06
C ASP A 210 3.87 -17.97 -5.26
N PRO A 211 3.71 -16.64 -5.09
CA PRO A 211 4.81 -15.70 -5.25
C PRO A 211 5.85 -15.77 -4.14
N VAL A 212 5.54 -16.35 -2.98
CA VAL A 212 6.48 -16.48 -1.86
C VAL A 212 7.42 -17.66 -2.08
N GLN A 213 6.86 -18.80 -2.49
CA GLN A 213 7.63 -20.01 -2.78
C GLN A 213 8.11 -20.10 -4.24
N TRP A 214 7.71 -19.14 -5.07
CA TRP A 214 8.01 -19.04 -6.50
C TRP A 214 7.71 -20.35 -7.26
N ARG A 215 6.53 -20.94 -7.04
CA ARG A 215 6.15 -22.22 -7.64
C ARG A 215 4.65 -22.36 -7.85
N LYS A 216 4.28 -23.26 -8.77
CA LYS A 216 2.88 -23.67 -8.98
C LYS A 216 2.51 -24.76 -7.98
N ILE A 217 1.42 -24.55 -7.25
CA ILE A 217 0.93 -25.46 -6.21
C ILE A 217 -0.49 -25.91 -6.60
N PRO A 218 -0.74 -27.22 -6.71
CA PRO A 218 -2.09 -27.72 -6.92
C PRO A 218 -2.93 -27.46 -5.67
N ARG A 219 -4.13 -26.92 -5.86
CA ARG A 219 -5.04 -26.57 -4.77
C ARG A 219 -6.48 -26.83 -5.20
N ASP A 220 -7.22 -27.53 -4.35
CA ASP A 220 -8.66 -27.66 -4.48
C ASP A 220 -9.33 -26.41 -3.91
N MET A 221 -10.12 -25.72 -4.71
CA MET A 221 -10.79 -24.49 -4.32
C MET A 221 -12.16 -24.34 -4.98
N THR A 222 -13.04 -23.63 -4.29
CA THR A 222 -14.27 -23.08 -4.86
C THR A 222 -13.96 -21.66 -5.31
N LEU A 223 -14.31 -21.36 -6.55
CA LEU A 223 -13.95 -20.15 -7.24
C LEU A 223 -15.23 -19.48 -7.71
N GLU A 224 -15.51 -18.32 -7.13
CA GLU A 224 -16.67 -17.52 -7.52
C GLU A 224 -16.29 -16.60 -8.67
N TYR A 225 -17.07 -16.59 -9.75
CA TYR A 225 -16.74 -15.79 -10.93
C TYR A 225 -16.68 -14.28 -10.66
N LYS A 226 -17.38 -13.80 -9.64
CA LYS A 226 -17.34 -12.39 -9.20
C LYS A 226 -15.97 -11.98 -8.62
N GLU A 227 -15.24 -12.94 -8.05
CA GLU A 227 -13.93 -12.70 -7.43
C GLU A 227 -12.78 -12.81 -8.44
N LEU A 228 -13.07 -13.21 -9.68
CA LEU A 228 -12.10 -13.16 -10.76
C LEU A 228 -11.99 -11.77 -11.38
N GLU A 229 -10.78 -11.41 -11.75
CA GLU A 229 -10.52 -10.33 -12.68
C GLU A 229 -10.98 -10.70 -14.09
N GLU A 230 -11.55 -9.69 -14.77
CA GLU A 230 -11.78 -9.75 -16.21
C GLU A 230 -10.47 -9.48 -16.96
N ARG A 231 -10.53 -9.51 -18.30
CA ARG A 231 -9.36 -9.22 -19.12
C ARG A 231 -8.82 -7.82 -18.82
N PRO A 232 -7.53 -7.68 -18.45
CA PRO A 232 -6.93 -6.38 -18.20
C PRO A 232 -7.00 -5.47 -19.42
N LYS A 233 -7.39 -4.21 -19.22
CA LYS A 233 -7.42 -3.19 -20.29
C LYS A 233 -6.02 -2.60 -20.44
N LEU A 234 -5.36 -2.92 -21.55
CA LEU A 234 -4.05 -2.34 -21.86
C LEU A 234 -4.18 -0.82 -22.08
N PRO A 235 -3.27 0.00 -21.51
CA PRO A 235 -3.16 1.41 -21.86
C PRO A 235 -2.92 1.57 -23.37
N GLN A 236 -3.55 2.59 -23.98
CA GLN A 236 -3.43 2.84 -25.43
C GLN A 236 -1.98 3.01 -25.92
N SER A 237 -1.06 3.44 -25.03
CA SER A 237 0.37 3.59 -25.30
C SER A 237 1.07 2.30 -25.74
N LEU A 238 0.63 1.13 -25.26
CA LEU A 238 1.17 -0.16 -25.70
C LEU A 238 0.54 -0.68 -26.99
N GLN A 239 -0.71 -0.29 -27.27
CA GLN A 239 -1.49 -0.81 -28.40
C GLN A 239 -1.01 -0.30 -29.76
N GLN A 240 -0.36 0.88 -29.82
CA GLN A 240 0.11 1.48 -31.08
C GLN A 240 1.39 0.86 -31.66
N SER A 241 2.07 -0.03 -30.93
CA SER A 241 3.36 -0.60 -31.38
C SER A 241 3.23 -1.73 -32.44
N GLY A 242 2.02 -2.01 -32.95
CA GLY A 242 1.77 -3.19 -33.80
C GLY A 242 0.97 -2.97 -35.09
N GLN A 243 0.60 -1.74 -35.47
CA GLN A 243 -0.13 -1.50 -36.73
C GLN A 243 0.69 -0.71 -37.74
N PRO A 244 0.93 -1.22 -38.97
CA PRO A 244 1.44 -0.39 -40.05
C PRO A 244 0.37 0.64 -40.41
N GLN A 245 0.71 1.93 -40.25
CA GLN A 245 -0.11 3.04 -40.73
C GLN A 245 -0.24 2.96 -42.25
N VAL A 246 -1.39 2.52 -42.74
CA VAL A 246 -1.79 2.74 -44.12
C VAL A 246 -2.22 4.20 -44.22
N ALA A 247 -1.34 5.04 -44.74
CA ALA A 247 -1.67 6.43 -45.06
C ALA A 247 -2.69 6.44 -46.22
N GLN A 248 -3.96 6.72 -45.92
CA GLN A 248 -4.93 7.10 -46.94
C GLN A 248 -4.67 8.55 -47.33
N SER A 249 -4.11 8.75 -48.53
CA SER A 249 -4.04 10.04 -49.19
C SER A 249 -5.42 10.42 -49.73
N SER A 250 -6.05 11.43 -49.13
CA SER A 250 -7.23 12.08 -49.70
C SER A 250 -6.79 13.11 -50.74
N SER A 251 -6.99 12.80 -52.02
CA SER A 251 -6.86 13.76 -53.11
C SER A 251 -8.11 14.63 -53.20
N ALA A 252 -8.01 15.88 -52.75
CA ALA A 252 -9.03 16.90 -53.01
C ALA A 252 -8.82 17.49 -54.42
N ALA A 253 -9.68 17.10 -55.36
CA ALA A 253 -9.77 17.73 -56.68
C ALA A 253 -10.53 19.06 -56.57
N ALA A 254 -9.83 20.18 -56.74
CA ALA A 254 -10.43 21.50 -56.90
C ALA A 254 -10.94 21.66 -58.33
N SER A 255 -12.26 21.75 -58.50
CA SER A 255 -12.87 22.22 -59.75
C SER A 255 -13.08 23.73 -59.64
N GLN A 256 -12.27 24.51 -60.35
CA GLN A 256 -12.49 25.94 -60.57
C GLN A 256 -13.60 26.11 -61.61
N ASN A 257 -14.62 26.87 -61.25
CA ASN A 257 -15.73 27.25 -62.11
C ASN A 257 -15.41 28.61 -62.75
N VAL A 258 -15.58 28.68 -64.07
CA VAL A 258 -15.34 29.85 -64.92
C VAL A 258 -16.52 30.83 -64.81
N SER A 259 -16.22 32.11 -64.61
CA SER A 259 -16.98 33.26 -65.10
C SER A 259 -16.04 34.46 -65.17
#